data_AF-A0A4Y3RWT4-F1
#
_entry.id   AF-A0A4Y3RWT4-F1
#
_cell.length_a   1.000
_cell.length_b   1.000
_cell.length_c   1.000
_cell.angle_alpha   90.00
_cell.angle_beta   90.00
_cell.angle_gamma   90.00
#
_symmetry.space_group_name_H-M   'P 1'
#
loop_
_entity.id
_entity.type
_entity.pdbx_description
1 polymer ?
#
loop_
_entity_poly.entity_id
_entity_poly.type
_entity_poly.pdbx_seq_one_letter_code
_entity_poly.pdbx_strand_id
1 'polypeptide(L)' 'MQPRPWPKVPELTAQVARAVAARGPYPLAMRVRDELGELFADAEFAEAFEARGRPGWYRASSRW' A
#
# COMPACT_ATOMS: atom_id res chain seq x y z
N MET A 1 -15.46 2.00 1.49
CA MET A 1 -14.54 2.00 0.34
C MET A 1 -14.46 0.55 -0.12
N GLN A 2 -14.71 0.24 -1.39
CA GLN A 2 -14.59 -1.14 -1.87
C GLN A 2 -13.13 -1.40 -2.27
N PRO A 3 -12.45 -2.41 -1.68
CA PRO A 3 -11.12 -2.81 -2.11
C PRO A 3 -11.18 -3.32 -3.56
N ARG A 4 -10.13 -3.05 -4.33
CA ARG A 4 -10.00 -3.46 -5.72
C ARG A 4 -8.60 -4.05 -5.92
N PRO A 5 -8.46 -5.07 -6.78
CA PRO A 5 -7.20 -5.71 -7.03
C PRO A 5 -6.22 -4.70 -7.62
N TRP A 6 -4.95 -4.84 -7.26
CA TRP A 6 -3.93 -3.92 -7.75
C TRP A 6 -3.81 -4.07 -9.27
N PRO A 7 -3.97 -2.98 -10.06
CA PRO A 7 -3.72 -3.06 -11.49
C PRO A 7 -2.28 -3.49 -11.76
N LYS A 8 -2.12 -4.47 -12.65
CA LYS A 8 -0.81 -4.90 -13.12
C LYS A 8 -0.12 -3.73 -13.82
N VAL A 9 1.06 -3.38 -13.34
CA VAL A 9 1.89 -2.36 -13.98
C VAL A 9 2.45 -2.94 -15.28
N PRO A 10 2.31 -2.26 -16.44
CA PRO A 10 2.96 -2.69 -17.67
C PRO A 10 4.48 -2.74 -17.51
N GLU A 11 5.11 -3.75 -18.09
CA GLU A 11 6.55 -4.03 -17.90
C GLU A 11 7.43 -2.84 -18.28
N LEU A 12 7.12 -2.17 -19.40
CA LEU A 12 7.85 -0.98 -19.85
C LEU A 12 7.78 0.16 -18.83
N THR A 13 6.63 0.37 -18.19
CA THR A 13 6.44 1.39 -17.15
C THR A 13 7.30 1.09 -15.93
N ALA A 14 7.36 -0.17 -15.51
CA ALA A 14 8.20 -0.59 -14.40
C ALA A 14 9.70 -0.38 -14.70
N GLN A 15 10.12 -0.69 -15.93
CA GLN A 15 11.50 -0.47 -16.38
C GLN A 15 11.89 1.01 -16.39
N VAL A 16 11.03 1.88 -16.93
CA VAL A 16 11.27 3.34 -16.95
C VAL A 16 11.29 3.90 -15.53
N ALA A 17 10.37 3.48 -14.66
CA ALA A 17 10.34 3.93 -13.27
C ALA A 17 11.64 3.55 -12.52
N ARG A 18 12.14 2.32 -12.72
CA ARG A 18 13.42 1.87 -12.16
C ARG A 18 14.61 2.67 -12.71
N ALA A 19 14.65 2.93 -14.02
CA ALA A 19 15.71 3.69 -14.66
C ALA A 19 15.77 5.16 -14.20
N VAL A 20 14.60 5.79 -14.00
CA VAL A 20 14.51 7.16 -13.45
C VAL A 20 14.89 7.18 -11.97
N ALA A 21 14.46 6.18 -11.21
CA ALA A 21 14.79 6.06 -9.80
C ALA A 21 16.30 5.86 -9.55
N ALA A 22 17.05 5.33 -10.52
CA ALA A 22 18.51 5.19 -10.46
C ALA A 22 19.28 6.53 -10.45
N ARG A 23 18.60 7.68 -10.55
CA ARG A 23 19.18 9.02 -10.37
C ARG A 23 19.40 9.41 -8.90
N GLY A 24 19.03 8.54 -7.95
CA GLY A 24 19.20 8.69 -6.50
C GLY A 24 19.00 7.35 -5.78
N PRO A 25 18.94 7.34 -4.43
CA PRO A 25 18.60 6.12 -3.69
C PRO A 25 17.20 5.63 -4.10
N TYR A 26 17.07 4.32 -4.35
CA TYR A 26 15.81 3.72 -4.79
C TYR A 26 14.70 4.03 -3.75
N PRO A 27 13.58 4.67 -4.15
CA PRO A 27 12.57 5.14 -3.21
C PRO A 27 12.07 4.00 -2.32
N LEU A 28 12.00 4.26 -1.01
CA LEU A 28 11.58 3.24 -0.03
C LEU A 28 10.23 2.62 -0.39
N ALA A 29 9.27 3.42 -0.86
CA ALA A 29 7.96 2.94 -1.29
C ALA A 29 8.04 1.93 -2.45
N MET A 30 8.98 2.11 -3.40
CA MET A 30 9.16 1.18 -4.51
C MET A 30 9.82 -0.12 -4.06
N ARG A 31 10.83 -0.06 -3.18
CA ARG A 31 11.41 -1.26 -2.55
C ARG A 31 10.38 -2.05 -1.77
N VAL A 32 9.63 -1.38 -0.91
CA VAL A 32 8.58 -2.02 -0.10
C VAL A 32 7.60 -2.74 -1.01
N ARG A 33 7.21 -2.14 -2.13
CA ARG A 33 6.31 -2.77 -3.10
C ARG A 33 6.94 -3.94 -3.86
N ASP A 34 8.21 -3.83 -4.26
CA ASP A 34 8.91 -4.88 -5.01
C ASP A 34 9.22 -6.10 -4.13
N GLU A 35 9.62 -5.87 -2.88
CA GLU A 35 10.01 -6.94 -1.93
C GLU A 35 8.80 -7.64 -1.30
N LEU A 36 7.73 -6.89 -0.96
CA LEU A 36 6.55 -7.45 -0.32
C LEU A 36 5.47 -7.89 -1.31
N GLY A 37 5.47 -7.36 -2.54
CA GLY A 37 4.44 -7.64 -3.53
C GLY A 37 3.03 -7.27 -3.06
N GLU A 38 2.03 -8.03 -3.52
CA GLU A 38 0.68 -8.00 -2.97
C GLU A 38 0.68 -8.74 -1.63
N LEU A 39 0.47 -8.00 -0.53
CA LEU A 39 0.52 -8.55 0.83
C LEU A 39 -0.73 -9.37 1.20
N PHE A 40 -1.89 -8.95 0.70
CA PHE A 40 -3.16 -9.63 0.87
C PHE A 40 -3.97 -9.47 -0.40
N ALA A 41 -4.48 -10.58 -0.94
CA ALA A 41 -5.56 -10.49 -1.91
C ALA A 41 -6.79 -9.85 -1.26
N ASP A 42 -7.67 -9.22 -2.04
CA ASP A 42 -8.86 -8.51 -1.53
C ASP A 42 -9.72 -9.39 -0.60
N ALA A 43 -9.84 -10.68 -0.90
CA ALA A 43 -10.57 -11.65 -0.08
C ALA A 43 -9.88 -11.90 1.28
N GLU A 44 -8.55 -12.02 1.27
CA GLU A 44 -7.75 -12.24 2.48
C GLU A 44 -7.73 -10.99 3.36
N PHE A 45 -7.69 -9.79 2.75
CA PHE A 45 -7.79 -8.53 3.48
C PHE A 45 -9.16 -8.37 4.15
N ALA A 46 -10.25 -8.67 3.41
CA ALA A 46 -11.61 -8.56 3.93
C ALA A 46 -11.91 -9.59 5.04
N GLU A 47 -11.27 -10.75 5.01
CA GLU A 47 -11.34 -11.74 6.07
C GLU A 47 -10.50 -11.34 7.29
N ALA A 48 -9.30 -10.79 7.07
CA ALA A 48 -8.37 -10.41 8.14
C ALA A 48 -8.77 -9.13 8.87
N PHE A 49 -9.46 -8.19 8.21
CA PHE A 49 -9.84 -6.90 8.77
C PHE A 49 -11.35 -6.68 8.74
N GLU A 50 -11.92 -6.33 9.90
CA GLU A 50 -13.33 -5.96 9.99
C GLU A 50 -13.66 -4.77 9.06
N ALA A 51 -14.80 -4.83 8.37
CA ALA A 51 -15.24 -3.81 7.41
C ALA A 51 -15.34 -2.38 8.00
N ARG A 52 -15.42 -2.28 9.32
CA ARG A 52 -15.26 -1.05 10.07
C ARG A 52 -14.01 -1.21 10.92
N GLY A 53 -13.00 -0.36 10.68
CA GLY A 53 -11.84 -0.29 11.56
C GLY A 53 -12.30 -0.06 13.01
N ARG A 54 -11.56 -0.61 13.97
CA ARG A 54 -11.79 -0.31 15.38
C ARG A 54 -11.67 1.20 15.59
N PRO A 55 -12.48 1.80 16.48
CA PRO A 55 -12.33 3.21 16.80
C PRO A 55 -10.87 3.49 17.11
N GLY A 56 -10.28 4.45 16.38
CA GLY A 56 -8.89 4.82 16.57
C GLY A 56 -8.65 5.18 18.04
N TRP A 57 -7.48 4.87 18.56
CA TRP A 57 -7.11 5.13 19.96
C TRP A 57 -6.83 6.63 20.20
N TYR A 58 -7.64 7.53 19.64
CA TYR A 58 -7.63 8.90 20.10
C TYR A 58 -8.41 8.96 21.41
N ARG A 59 -7.69 9.12 22.51
CA ARG A 59 -8.29 9.69 23.71
C ARG A 59 -8.65 11.12 23.33
N ALA A 60 -9.94 11.40 23.13
CA ALA A 60 -10.42 12.77 23.15
C ALA A 60 -10.15 13.29 24.57
N SER A 61 -8.98 13.90 24.79
CA SER A 61 -8.77 14.75 25.94
C SER A 61 -9.63 15.97 25.70
N SER A 62 -10.81 15.94 26.29
CA SER A 62 -11.70 17.07 26.47
C SER A 62 -10.93 18.29 27.00
N ARG A 63 -11.43 19.46 26.62
CA ARG A 63 -11.17 20.81 27.15
C ARG A 63 -10.24 21.65 26.27
N TRP A 64 -10.86 22.41 25.37
CA TRP A 64 -10.90 23.89 25.44
C TRP A 64 -12.27 24.36 24.98
#